data_AF-F7KT08-F1
#
_entry.id   AF-F7KT08-F1
#
_cell.length_a   1.000
_cell.length_b   1.000
_cell.length_c   1.000
_cell.angle_alpha   90.00
_cell.angle_beta   90.00
_cell.angle_gamma   90.00
#
_symmetry.space_group_name_H-M   'P 1'
#
loop_
_entity.id
_entity.type
_entity.pdbx_description
1 polymer ?
#
loop_
_entity_poly.entity_id
_entity_poly.type
_entity_poly.pdbx_seq_one_letter_code
_entity_poly.pdbx_strand_id
1 'polypeptide(L)' 'MRKNDRVTVVYFCKDEYLKLTGMVTRIDETARVLKIVNTKIAFEDIYELICEERVTEI' A
#
# COMPACT_ATOMS: atom_id res chain seq x y z
N MET A 1 8.40 2.63 -5.35
CA MET A 1 7.90 1.87 -4.18
C MET A 1 8.97 0.91 -3.71
N ARG A 2 9.63 1.18 -2.57
CA ARG A 2 10.58 0.27 -1.96
C ARG A 2 10.03 -0.21 -0.62
N LYS A 3 10.57 -1.33 -0.12
CA LYS A 3 10.41 -1.71 1.28
C LYS A 3 10.77 -0.52 2.16
N ASN A 4 9.94 -0.24 3.16
CA ASN A 4 10.05 0.86 4.11
C ASN A 4 9.62 2.26 3.59
N ASP A 5 9.05 2.36 2.38
CA ASP A 5 8.34 3.57 1.97
C ASP A 5 7.02 3.71 2.71
N ARG A 6 6.67 4.95 3.04
CA ARG A 6 5.37 5.30 3.61
C ARG A 6 4.39 5.50 2.45
N VAL A 7 3.36 4.67 2.45
CA VAL A 7 2.35 4.64 1.38
C VAL A 7 0.97 4.74 1.98
N THR A 8 0.06 5.34 1.23
CA THR A 8 -1.36 5.37 1.53
C THR A 8 -2.06 4.51 0.49
N VAL A 9 -2.70 3.43 0.94
CA VAL A 9 -3.48 2.54 0.09
C VAL A 9 -4.96 2.70 0.39
N VAL A 10 -5.79 2.71 -0.64
CA VAL A 10 -7.25 2.55 -0.54
C VAL A 10 -7.56 1.18 -1.12
N TYR A 11 -8.20 0.32 -0.34
CA TYR A 11 -8.54 -1.03 -0.75
C TYR A 11 -9.99 -1.38 -0.39
N PHE A 12 -10.61 -2.24 -1.19
CA PHE A 12 -11.95 -2.71 -0.93
C PHE A 12 -11.93 -3.86 0.08
N CYS A 13 -12.75 -3.77 1.12
CA CYS A 13 -12.84 -4.79 2.14
C CYS A 13 -14.26 -4.85 2.69
N LYS A 14 -14.91 -6.00 2.54
CA LYS A 14 -16.24 -6.28 3.11
C LYS A 14 -17.25 -5.16 2.82
N ASP A 15 -17.41 -4.83 1.55
CA ASP A 15 -18.38 -3.84 1.04
C ASP A 15 -18.03 -2.36 1.26
N GLU A 16 -16.88 -2.05 1.86
CA GLU A 16 -16.43 -0.67 2.06
C GLU A 16 -15.00 -0.45 1.56
N TYR A 17 -14.70 0.79 1.15
CA TYR A 17 -13.34 1.22 0.83
C TYR A 17 -12.62 1.68 2.09
N LEU A 18 -11.58 0.94 2.47
CA LEU A 18 -10.74 1.26 3.61
C LEU A 18 -9.47 1.96 3.14
N LYS A 19 -9.16 3.09 3.78
CA LYS A 19 -7.91 3.81 3.59
C LYS A 19 -6.91 3.45 4.68
N LEU A 20 -5.75 2.96 4.29
CA LEU A 20 -4.66 2.57 5.18
C LEU A 20 -3.36 3.27 4.79
N THR A 21 -2.84 4.10 5.69
CA THR A 21 -1.53 4.72 5.55
C THR A 21 -0.54 3.99 6.43
N GLY A 22 0.57 3.53 5.85
CA GLY A 22 1.58 2.80 6.60
C GLY A 22 2.85 2.54 5.80
N MET A 23 3.81 1.90 6.45
CA MET A 23 5.07 1.52 5.81
C MET A 23 4.94 0.19 5.10
N VAL A 24 5.44 0.11 3.87
CA VAL A 24 5.52 -1.15 3.12
C VAL A 24 6.52 -2.08 3.82
N THR A 25 6.04 -3.19 4.39
CA THR A 25 6.91 -4.18 5.03
C THR A 25 7.37 -5.24 4.05
N ARG A 26 6.52 -5.60 3.09
CA ARG A 26 6.85 -6.61 2.07
C ARG A 26 6.03 -6.37 0.79
N ILE A 27 6.66 -6.65 -0.35
CA ILE A 27 6.02 -6.62 -1.66
C ILE A 27 6.27 -8.00 -2.26
N ASP A 28 5.20 -8.78 -2.44
CA ASP A 28 5.27 -10.08 -3.09
C ASP A 28 4.66 -9.95 -4.49
N GLU A 29 5.51 -9.67 -5.49
CA GLU A 29 5.09 -9.45 -6.88
C GLU A 29 4.53 -10.72 -7.53
N THR A 30 5.09 -11.89 -7.21
CA THR A 30 4.60 -13.19 -7.72
C THR A 30 3.19 -13.49 -7.23
N ALA A 31 2.91 -13.22 -5.95
CA ALA A 31 1.59 -13.43 -5.37
C ALA A 31 0.64 -12.23 -5.60
N ARG A 32 1.15 -11.12 -6.17
CA ARG A 32 0.45 -9.84 -6.30
C ARG A 32 -0.18 -9.38 -4.98
N VAL A 33 0.61 -9.42 -3.92
CA VAL A 33 0.19 -9.04 -2.58
C VAL A 33 1.11 -7.96 -2.03
N LEU A 34 0.51 -6.91 -1.46
CA LEU A 34 1.19 -5.87 -0.73
C LEU A 34 1.00 -6.09 0.77
N LYS A 35 2.10 -6.10 1.52
CA LYS A 35 2.05 -6.08 2.97
C LYS A 35 2.48 -4.70 3.47
N ILE A 36 1.54 -4.01 4.11
CA ILE A 36 1.77 -2.70 4.74
C ILE A 36 1.64 -2.89 6.25
N VAL A 37 2.71 -2.59 6.99
CA VAL A 37 2.83 -2.83 8.43
C VAL A 37 2.51 -4.30 8.78
N ASN A 38 1.28 -4.61 9.17
CA ASN A 38 0.83 -5.98 9.42
C ASN A 38 -0.41 -6.38 8.58
N THR A 39 -0.86 -5.49 7.69
CA THR A 39 -2.02 -5.70 6.84
C THR A 39 -1.56 -6.28 5.50
N LYS A 40 -2.14 -7.42 5.13
CA LYS A 40 -1.95 -8.06 3.83
C LYS A 40 -3.10 -7.66 2.91
N ILE A 41 -2.80 -7.07 1.77
CA ILE A 41 -3.78 -6.56 0.81
C ILE A 41 -3.42 -7.14 -0.56
N ALA A 42 -4.36 -7.82 -1.21
CA ALA A 42 -4.15 -8.31 -2.57
C ALA A 42 -4.23 -7.12 -3.53
N PHE A 43 -3.38 -7.10 -4.56
CA PHE A 43 -3.37 -6.01 -5.53
C PHE A 43 -4.71 -5.88 -6.26
N GLU A 44 -5.48 -6.96 -6.37
CA GLU A 44 -6.82 -6.98 -6.96
C GLU A 44 -7.84 -6.16 -6.15
N ASP A 45 -7.66 -6.07 -4.83
CA ASP A 45 -8.51 -5.27 -3.94
C ASP A 45 -8.02 -3.82 -3.81
N ILE A 46 -6.81 -3.50 -4.30
CA ILE A 46 -6.26 -2.14 -4.21
C ILE A 46 -6.93 -1.26 -5.25
N TYR A 47 -7.62 -0.24 -4.78
CA TYR A 47 -8.22 0.79 -5.61
C TYR A 47 -7.21 1.90 -5.93
N GLU A 48 -6.52 2.42 -4.92
CA GLU A 48 -5.56 3.51 -5.07
C GLU A 48 -4.33 3.28 -4.18
N LEU A 49 -3.15 3.61 -4.68
CA LEU A 49 -1.89 3.45 -3.97
C LEU A 49 -1.00 4.68 -4.19
N ILE A 50 -0.87 5.51 -3.16
CA ILE A 50 -0.08 6.74 -3.17
C ILE A 50 1.22 6.50 -2.41
N CYS A 51 2.36 6.66 -3.07
CA CYS A 51 3.65 6.81 -2.40
C CYS A 51 3.81 8.27 -1.96
N GLU A 52 4.07 8.52 -0.67
CA GLU A 52 4.64 9.82 -0.28
C GLU A 52 6.12 9.81 -0.67
N GLU A 53 6.39 10.12 -1.94
CA GLU A 53 7.74 10.46 -2.36
C GLU A 53 8.06 11.82 -1.74
N ARG A 54 9.11 11.89 -0.92
CA ARG A 54 9.56 13.16 -0.35
C ARG A 54 9.83 14.09 -1.53
N VAL A 55 8.97 15.08 -1.72
CA VAL A 55 9.30 16.21 -2.58
C VAL A 55 10.42 16.95 -1.86
N THR A 56 11.66 16.66 -2.23
CA THR A 56 12.75 17.61 -2.00
C THR A 56 12.47 18.79 -2.92
N GLU A 57 11.71 19.76 -2.43
CA GLU A 57 11.71 21.12 -2.97
C GLU A 57 13.14 21.65 -2.83
N ILE A 58 13.76 22.01 -3.96
CA ILE A 58 15.11 22.57 -4.08
C ILE A 58 15.02 24.09 -4.01
#